data_AF-A0A433NNC9-F1
#
_entry.id   AF-A0A433NNC9-F1
#
_cell.length_a   1.000
_cell.length_b   1.000
_cell.length_c   1.000
_cell.angle_alpha   90.00
_cell.angle_beta   90.00
_cell.angle_gamma   90.00
#
_symmetry.space_group_name_H-M   'P 1'
#
loop_
_entity.id
_entity.type
_entity.pdbx_description
1 polymer ?
#
loop_
_entity_poly.entity_id
_entity_poly.type
_entity_poly.pdbx_seq_one_letter_code
_entity_poly.pdbx_strand_id
1 'polypeptide(L)' 'MEFEWDQSKAAANLKKHGVSFEEAKTVFDNPLAVIFDDQAHSVD' A
#
# COMPACT_ATOMS: atom_id res chain seq x y z
N MET A 1 -4.01 12.50 1.71
CA MET A 1 -4.75 11.22 1.71
C MET A 1 -4.74 10.72 3.15
N GLU A 2 -5.90 10.32 3.68
CA GLU A 2 -5.99 9.79 5.05
C GLU A 2 -6.07 8.27 4.99
N PHE A 3 -5.27 7.60 5.82
CA PHE A 3 -5.23 6.15 5.90
C PHE A 3 -5.53 5.73 7.34
N GLU A 4 -6.33 4.68 7.47
CA GLU A 4 -6.59 4.02 8.74
C GLU A 4 -6.46 2.50 8.57
N TRP A 5 -6.04 1.83 9.64
CA TRP A 5 -5.99 0.38 9.69
C TRP A 5 -6.09 -0.11 11.13
N ASP A 6 -6.63 -1.31 11.28
CA ASP A 6 -6.60 -2.04 12.54
C ASP A 6 -5.16 -2.39 12.94
N GLN A 7 -4.85 -2.24 14.23
CA GLN A 7 -3.51 -2.49 14.76
C GLN A 7 -3.11 -3.97 14.68
N SER A 8 -4.06 -4.89 14.87
CA SER A 8 -3.81 -6.33 14.76
C SER A 8 -3.47 -6.70 13.32
N LYS A 9 -4.17 -6.11 12.35
CA LYS A 9 -3.84 -6.24 10.92
C LYS A 9 -2.46 -5.66 10.60
N ALA A 10 -2.10 -4.51 11.15
CA ALA A 10 -0.79 -3.90 10.92
C ALA A 10 0.35 -4.80 11.44
N ALA A 11 0.20 -5.36 12.65
CA ALA A 11 1.17 -6.29 13.22
C ALA A 11 1.30 -7.58 12.39
N ALA A 12 0.17 -8.15 11.95
CA ALA A 12 0.15 -9.32 11.09
C ALA A 12 0.79 -9.04 9.71
N ASN A 13 0.51 -7.88 9.12
CA ASN A 13 1.09 -7.46 7.85
C ASN A 13 2.61 -7.31 7.95
N LEU A 14 3.09 -6.64 8.99
CA LEU A 14 4.53 -6.45 9.21
C LEU A 14 5.24 -7.79 9.35
N LYS A 15 4.68 -8.74 10.11
CA LYS A 15 5.24 -10.09 10.25
C LYS A 15 5.27 -10.85 8.92
N LYS A 16 4.23 -10.71 8.10
CA LYS A 16 4.07 -11.45 6.84
C LYS A 16 4.91 -10.87 5.70
N HIS A 17 5.01 -9.55 5.61
CA HIS A 17 5.53 -8.84 4.45
C HIS A 17 6.84 -8.08 4.74
N GLY A 18 7.22 -7.92 6.01
CA GLY A 18 8.45 -7.22 6.40
C GLY A 18 8.40 -5.70 6.26
N VAL A 19 7.27 -5.14 5.79
CA VAL A 19 7.05 -3.70 5.63
C VAL A 19 5.81 -3.26 6.40
N SER A 20 5.92 -2.12 7.09
CA SER A 20 4.80 -1.55 7.85
C SER A 20 3.87 -0.76 6.94
N PHE A 21 2.61 -0.57 7.35
CA PHE A 21 1.70 0.31 6.60
C PHE A 21 2.12 1.78 6.66
N GLU A 22 2.77 2.22 7.74
CA GLU A 22 3.37 3.55 7.85
C GLU A 22 4.48 3.79 6.84
N GLU A 23 5.26 2.76 6.50
CA GLU A 23 6.28 2.85 5.45
C GLU A 23 5.64 2.73 4.07
N ALA A 24 4.75 1.75 3.88
CA ALA A 24 4.09 1.52 2.60
C ALA A 24 3.28 2.74 2.12
N LYS A 25 2.64 3.49 3.03
CA LYS A 25 1.86 4.68 2.64
C LYS A 25 2.71 5.76 1.98
N THR A 26 4.03 5.80 2.24
CA THR A 26 4.91 6.84 1.67
C THR A 26 5.01 6.76 0.15
N VAL A 27 4.67 5.61 -0.45
CA VAL A 27 4.64 5.45 -1.91
C VAL A 27 3.61 6.38 -2.57
N PHE A 28 2.52 6.71 -1.87
CA PHE A 28 1.47 7.60 -2.38
C PHE A 28 1.86 9.07 -2.37
N ASP A 29 2.89 9.43 -1.59
CA ASP A 29 3.44 10.79 -1.55
C ASP A 29 4.62 10.97 -2.53
N ASN A 30 5.03 9.91 -3.24
CA ASN A 30 6.14 9.98 -4.17
C ASN A 30 5.71 10.59 -5.52
N PRO A 31 6.17 11.81 -5.87
CA PRO A 31 5.78 12.49 -7.11
C PRO A 31 6.36 11.82 -8.38
N LEU A 32 7.33 10.93 -8.23
CA LEU A 32 7.92 10.14 -9.30
C LEU A 32 7.34 8.71 -9.36
N ALA A 33 6.31 8.41 -8.55
CA ALA A 33 5.63 7.13 -8.63
C ALA A 33 5.00 6.95 -10.02
N VAL A 34 5.32 5.85 -10.68
CA VAL A 34 4.71 5.47 -11.95
C VAL A 34 3.52 4.57 -11.64
N ILE A 35 2.32 5.12 -11.76
CA ILE A 35 1.06 4.41 -11.52
C ILE A 35 0.35 4.27 -12.87
N PHE A 36 0.00 3.04 -13.25
CA PHE A 36 -0.71 2.74 -14.49
C PHE A 36 -1.66 1.55 -14.30
N ASP A 37 -2.73 1.53 -15.08
CA ASP A 37 -3.71 0.45 -15.04
C ASP A 37 -3.15 -0.81 -15.71
N ASP A 38 -3.37 -1.96 -15.10
CA ASP A 38 -3.06 -3.25 -15.72
C ASP A 38 -4.18 -3.62 -16.69
N GLN A 39 -3.95 -3.44 -18.00
CA GLN A 39 -4.94 -3.75 -19.04
C GLN A 39 -5.46 -5.21 -19.03
N ALA A 40 -4.72 -6.17 -18.48
CA ALA A 40 -5.15 -7.56 -18.43
C ALA A 40 -6.12 -7.86 -17.28
N HIS A 41 -6.06 -7.08 -16.19
CA HIS A 41 -6.79 -7.36 -14.95
C HIS A 41 -7.60 -6.18 -14.41
N SER A 42 -7.57 -5.04 -15.12
CA SER A 42 -8.26 -3.79 -14.74
C SER A 42 -9.34 -3.39 -15.74
N VAL A 43 -9.72 -4.31 -16.64
CA VAL A 43 -10.91 -4.18 -17.49
C VAL A 43 -12.08 -4.89 -16.81
N ASP A 44 -13.20 -4.18 -16.67
CA ASP A 44 -14.48 -4.68 -16.16
C ASP A 44 -15.20 -5.57 -17.20
#